data_AF-A0A7J2U3W5-F1
#
_entry.id   AF-A0A7J2U3W5-F1
#
_cell.length_a   1.000
_cell.length_b   1.000
_cell.length_c   1.000
_cell.angle_alpha   90.00
_cell.angle_beta   90.00
_cell.angle_gamma   90.00
#
_symmetry.space_group_name_H-M   'P 1'
#
loop_
_entity.id
_entity.type
_entity.pdbx_description
1 polymer ?
#
loop_
_entity_poly.entity_id
_entity_poly.type
_entity_poly.pdbx_seq_one_letter_code
_entity_poly.pdbx_strand_id
1 'polypeptide(L)'
;MAITYDLKELRLLANEICSKYSLLCFSELDDEEFRAMMLFSITWIETFYHIDPEECVEDIECVEKVLTIHGEVYGLMLKDSYAIELNKEKIFKTIEKLSKLQQLGKEKHADP
;
A
#
# COMPACT_ATOMS: atom_id res chain seq x y z
N MET A 1 1.27 -14.00 20.94
CA MET A 1 0.15 -13.04 20.97
C MET A 1 -0.05 -12.66 19.51
N ALA A 2 -1.18 -13.03 18.89
CA ALA A 2 -1.41 -12.72 17.48
C ALA A 2 -1.55 -11.21 17.31
N ILE A 3 -0.96 -10.64 16.26
CA ILE A 3 -1.07 -9.21 15.98
C ILE A 3 -2.40 -9.01 15.26
N THR A 4 -3.41 -8.60 16.00
CA THR A 4 -4.75 -8.35 15.44
C THR A 4 -4.94 -6.87 15.16
N TYR A 5 -5.06 -6.52 13.89
CA TYR A 5 -5.52 -5.21 13.46
C TYR A 5 -7.02 -5.09 13.65
N ASP A 6 -7.48 -3.98 14.23
CA ASP A 6 -8.90 -3.72 14.37
C ASP A 6 -9.52 -3.51 12.97
N LEU A 7 -10.42 -4.42 12.59
CA LEU A 7 -11.13 -4.38 11.33
C LEU A 7 -11.90 -3.05 11.14
N LYS A 8 -12.42 -2.48 12.23
CA LYS A 8 -13.11 -1.20 12.20
C LYS A 8 -12.16 -0.07 11.82
N GLU A 9 -10.95 -0.05 12.38
CA GLU A 9 -9.92 0.94 12.02
C GLU A 9 -9.49 0.79 10.56
N LEU A 10 -9.30 -0.45 10.09
CA LEU A 10 -8.98 -0.72 8.68
C LEU A 10 -10.09 -0.24 7.73
N ARG A 11 -11.36 -0.48 8.08
CA ARG A 11 -12.53 0.00 7.30
C ARG A 11 -12.61 1.52 7.28
N LEU A 12 -12.36 2.18 8.41
CA LEU A 12 -12.32 3.64 8.48
C LEU A 12 -11.21 4.21 7.59
N LEU A 13 -10.00 3.64 7.68
CA LEU A 13 -8.88 4.06 6.84
C LEU A 13 -9.18 3.86 5.35
N ALA A 14 -9.71 2.70 4.96
CA ALA A 14 -10.07 2.44 3.57
C ALA A 14 -11.09 3.45 3.05
N ASN A 15 -12.16 3.71 3.81
CA ASN A 15 -13.18 4.69 3.43
C ASN A 15 -12.61 6.11 3.30
N GLU A 16 -11.71 6.52 4.21
CA GLU A 16 -11.02 7.81 4.13
C GLU A 16 -10.17 7.91 2.85
N ILE A 17 -9.41 6.87 2.50
CA ILE A 17 -8.62 6.81 1.26
C ILE A 17 -9.55 6.88 0.04
N CYS A 18 -10.56 6.02 -0.04
CA CYS A 18 -11.50 5.99 -1.16
C CYS A 18 -12.17 7.36 -1.36
N SER A 19 -12.63 7.99 -0.28
CA SER A 19 -13.28 9.29 -0.34
C SER A 19 -12.33 10.40 -0.77
N LYS A 20 -11.10 10.42 -0.23
CA LYS A 20 -10.11 11.48 -0.51
C LYS A 20 -9.63 11.46 -1.96
N TYR A 21 -9.48 10.28 -2.56
CA TYR A 21 -8.96 10.10 -3.91
C TYR A 21 -10.03 9.75 -4.94
N SER A 22 -11.32 9.85 -4.59
CA SER A 22 -12.45 9.51 -5.46
C SER A 22 -12.35 8.11 -6.08
N LEU A 23 -11.90 7.13 -5.29
CA LEU A 23 -11.76 5.74 -5.71
C LEU A 23 -13.02 4.94 -5.33
N LEU A 24 -13.32 3.91 -6.12
CA LEU A 24 -14.30 2.91 -5.73
C LEU A 24 -13.79 2.16 -4.50
N CYS A 25 -14.65 2.03 -3.48
CA CYS A 25 -14.31 1.33 -2.26
C CYS A 25 -14.83 -0.11 -2.27
N PHE A 26 -14.16 -0.97 -1.50
CA PHE A 26 -14.48 -2.39 -1.42
C PHE A 26 -15.72 -2.60 -0.54
N SER A 27 -16.89 -2.71 -1.17
CA SER A 27 -18.18 -2.92 -0.48
C SER A 27 -18.62 -4.37 -0.41
N GLU A 28 -18.04 -5.26 -1.23
CA GLU A 28 -18.52 -6.64 -1.42
C GLU A 28 -17.64 -7.71 -0.78
N LEU A 29 -16.51 -7.34 -0.19
CA LEU A 29 -15.60 -8.29 0.46
C LEU A 29 -16.10 -8.66 1.86
N ASP A 30 -15.96 -9.94 2.21
CA ASP A 30 -16.15 -10.36 3.59
C ASP A 30 -15.05 -9.82 4.53
N ASP A 31 -15.20 -10.03 5.82
CA ASP A 31 -14.28 -9.49 6.83
C ASP A 31 -12.85 -10.05 6.71
N GLU A 32 -12.70 -11.31 6.32
CA GLU A 32 -11.40 -11.97 6.17
C GLU A 32 -10.70 -11.51 4.89
N GLU A 33 -11.42 -11.51 3.77
CA GLU A 33 -10.95 -11.02 2.48
C GLU A 33 -10.56 -9.54 2.56
N PHE A 34 -11.41 -8.72 3.16
CA PHE A 34 -11.15 -7.30 3.35
C PHE A 34 -9.90 -7.09 4.21
N ARG A 35 -9.76 -7.84 5.30
CA ARG A 35 -8.58 -7.75 6.17
C ARG A 35 -7.32 -8.15 5.40
N ALA A 36 -7.33 -9.28 4.70
CA ALA A 36 -6.18 -9.76 3.94
C ALA A 36 -5.74 -8.74 2.88
N MET A 37 -6.69 -8.18 2.13
CA MET A 37 -6.42 -7.17 1.12
C MET A 37 -5.89 -5.87 1.73
N MET A 38 -6.45 -5.41 2.85
CA MET A 38 -5.95 -4.21 3.52
C MET A 38 -4.53 -4.40 4.03
N LEU A 39 -4.24 -5.55 4.65
CA LEU A 39 -2.90 -5.83 5.15
C LEU A 39 -1.88 -5.94 4.02
N PHE A 40 -2.23 -6.62 2.92
CA PHE A 40 -1.40 -6.64 1.71
C PHE A 40 -1.12 -5.23 1.17
N SER A 41 -2.15 -4.38 1.12
CA SER A 41 -2.02 -3.01 0.62
C SER A 41 -1.15 -2.15 1.52
N ILE A 42 -1.26 -2.31 2.83
CA ILE A 42 -0.49 -1.55 3.81
C ILE A 42 0.98 -2.00 3.79
N THR A 43 1.27 -3.31 3.73
CA THR A 43 2.66 -3.79 3.57
C THR A 43 3.30 -3.31 2.28
N TRP A 44 2.50 -3.21 1.21
CA TRP A 44 2.94 -2.62 -0.05
C TRP A 44 3.33 -1.13 0.13
N ILE A 45 2.47 -0.34 0.78
CA ILE A 45 2.72 1.07 1.07
C ILE A 45 3.96 1.25 1.96
N GLU A 46 4.14 0.38 2.94
CA GLU A 46 5.27 0.42 3.88
C GLU A 46 6.61 0.21 3.17
N THR A 47 6.64 -0.61 2.11
CA THR A 47 7.84 -0.79 1.28
C THR A 47 8.33 0.55 0.70
N PHE A 48 7.41 1.43 0.32
CA PHE A 48 7.73 2.76 -0.21
C PHE A 48 8.05 3.81 0.86
N TYR A 49 8.05 3.45 2.15
CA TYR A 49 8.70 4.29 3.17
C TYR A 49 10.21 4.19 3.10
N HIS A 50 10.73 3.09 2.57
CA HIS A 50 12.15 2.78 2.51
C HIS A 50 12.75 2.92 1.11
N ILE A 51 11.90 2.88 0.08
CA ILE A 51 12.30 2.98 -1.32
C ILE A 51 11.53 4.11 -1.97
N ASP A 52 12.24 4.97 -2.71
CA ASP A 52 11.62 5.96 -3.55
C ASP A 52 11.02 5.28 -4.79
N PRO A 53 9.68 5.27 -4.97
CA PRO A 53 9.07 4.67 -6.13
C PRO A 53 9.49 5.35 -7.45
N GLU A 54 9.89 6.63 -7.45
CA GLU A 54 10.33 7.32 -8.68
C GLU A 54 11.66 6.75 -9.19
N GLU A 55 12.57 6.40 -8.28
CA GLU A 55 13.89 5.84 -8.59
C GLU A 55 13.77 4.42 -9.18
N CYS A 56 12.70 3.68 -8.84
CA CYS A 56 12.52 2.31 -9.28
C CYS A 56 11.83 2.14 -10.65
N VAL A 57 11.18 3.16 -11.21
CA VAL A 57 10.35 2.96 -12.43
C VAL A 57 11.18 2.49 -13.62
N GLU A 58 12.44 2.92 -13.71
CA GLU A 58 13.34 2.63 -14.83
C GLU A 58 14.51 1.70 -14.44
N ASP A 59 14.53 1.20 -13.19
CA ASP A 59 15.60 0.36 -12.64
C ASP A 59 15.06 -1.00 -12.19
N ILE A 60 15.39 -2.05 -12.95
CA ILE A 60 14.94 -3.42 -12.66
C ILE A 60 15.49 -3.95 -11.33
N GLU A 61 16.71 -3.58 -10.94
CA GLU A 61 17.30 -4.01 -9.68
C GLU A 61 16.55 -3.37 -8.50
N CYS A 62 16.11 -2.12 -8.66
CA CYS A 62 15.26 -1.43 -7.71
C CYS A 62 13.87 -2.09 -7.59
N VAL A 63 13.25 -2.49 -8.70
CA VAL A 63 11.99 -3.24 -8.71
C VAL A 63 12.13 -4.58 -7.99
N GLU A 64 13.19 -5.34 -8.25
CA GLU A 64 13.48 -6.60 -7.55
C GLU A 64 13.62 -6.40 -6.04
N LYS A 65 14.26 -5.29 -5.63
CA LYS A 65 14.40 -4.93 -4.22
C LYS A 65 13.05 -4.59 -3.57
N VAL A 66 12.17 -3.84 -4.25
CA VAL A 66 10.80 -3.57 -3.78
C VAL A 66 10.05 -4.88 -3.56
N LEU A 67 10.08 -5.80 -4.54
CA LEU A 67 9.40 -7.09 -4.45
C LEU A 67 9.96 -7.96 -3.31
N THR A 68 11.28 -7.93 -3.11
CA THR A 68 11.95 -8.66 -2.03
C THR A 68 11.52 -8.13 -0.66
N ILE A 69 11.62 -6.82 -0.43
CA ILE A 69 11.22 -6.19 0.85
C ILE A 69 9.74 -6.44 1.12
N HIS A 70 8.88 -6.24 0.12
CA HIS A 70 7.46 -6.48 0.30
C HIS A 70 7.17 -7.95 0.67
N GLY A 71 7.80 -8.90 -0.04
CA GLY A 71 7.64 -10.32 0.23
C GLY A 71 8.09 -10.71 1.64
N GLU A 72 9.20 -10.15 2.10
CA GLU A 72 9.70 -10.35 3.48
C GLU A 72 8.74 -9.76 4.51
N VAL A 73 8.33 -8.49 4.37
CA VAL A 73 7.43 -7.80 5.31
C VAL A 73 6.07 -8.50 5.36
N TYR A 74 5.48 -8.78 4.20
CA TYR A 74 4.19 -9.48 4.12
C TYR A 74 4.27 -10.89 4.70
N GLY A 75 5.34 -11.63 4.41
CA GLY A 75 5.58 -12.96 4.95
C GLY A 75 5.78 -12.98 6.47
N LEU A 76 6.45 -11.97 7.03
CA LEU A 76 6.59 -11.82 8.49
C LEU A 76 5.27 -11.41 9.15
N MET A 77 4.48 -10.57 8.49
CA MET A 77 3.15 -10.16 8.95
C MET A 77 2.20 -11.37 9.03
N LEU A 78 2.17 -12.23 8.00
CA LEU A 78 1.38 -13.48 8.01
C LEU A 78 1.77 -14.46 9.12
N LYS A 79 3.01 -14.36 9.64
CA LYS A 79 3.52 -15.16 10.74
C LYS A 79 3.34 -14.50 12.11
N ASP A 80 2.57 -13.42 12.21
CA ASP A 80 2.43 -12.61 13.43
C ASP A 80 3.78 -12.16 14.02
N SER A 81 4.82 -12.07 13.18
CA SER A 81 6.21 -11.75 13.56
C SER A 81 6.61 -10.34 13.17
N TYR A 82 5.67 -9.57 12.60
CA TYR A 82 5.85 -8.17 12.21
C TYR A 82 4.57 -7.39 12.48
N ALA A 83 4.70 -6.29 13.23
CA ALA A 83 3.60 -5.36 13.49
C ALA A 83 3.80 -4.12 12.64
N ILE A 84 2.99 -4.00 11.59
CA ILE A 84 2.77 -2.75 10.87
C ILE A 84 2.16 -1.72 11.82
N GLU A 85 2.77 -0.54 11.89
CA GLU A 85 2.19 0.64 12.54
C GLU A 85 1.25 1.35 11.55
N LEU A 86 -0.04 1.49 11.90
CA LEU A 86 -1.01 2.23 11.09
C LEU A 86 -0.82 3.74 11.22
N ASN A 87 0.29 4.24 10.68
CA ASN A 87 0.58 5.68 10.66
C ASN A 87 -0.13 6.36 9.47
N LYS A 88 -1.32 6.89 9.72
CA LYS A 88 -2.16 7.53 8.69
C LYS A 88 -1.41 8.59 7.88
N GLU A 89 -0.63 9.45 8.53
CA GLU A 89 0.10 10.52 7.85
C GLU A 89 1.08 9.96 6.80
N LYS A 90 1.88 8.95 7.19
CA LYS A 90 2.81 8.29 6.28
C LYS A 90 2.07 7.59 5.13
N ILE A 91 0.96 6.89 5.42
CA ILE A 91 0.13 6.22 4.42
C ILE A 91 -0.36 7.22 3.36
N PHE A 92 -1.02 8.30 3.79
CA PHE A 92 -1.56 9.30 2.86
C PHE A 92 -0.46 9.99 2.04
N LYS A 93 0.67 10.33 2.67
CA LYS A 93 1.81 10.96 1.97
C LYS A 93 2.39 10.04 0.89
N THR A 94 2.51 8.75 1.16
CA THR A 94 2.98 7.77 0.17
C THR A 94 1.97 7.57 -0.96
N ILE A 95 0.67 7.48 -0.65
CA ILE A 95 -0.38 7.39 -1.68
C ILE A 95 -0.35 8.63 -2.61
N GLU A 96 -0.16 9.83 -2.06
CA GLU A 96 -0.03 11.06 -2.86
C GLU A 96 1.17 11.00 -3.79
N LYS A 97 2.32 10.49 -3.31
CA LYS A 97 3.52 10.31 -4.13
C LYS A 97 3.27 9.33 -5.27
N LEU A 98 2.71 8.16 -4.97
CA LEU A 98 2.38 7.13 -5.97
C LEU A 98 1.34 7.64 -6.99
N SER A 99 0.37 8.41 -6.55
CA SER A 99 -0.66 8.98 -7.43
C SER A 99 -0.09 10.02 -8.40
N LYS A 100 0.86 10.86 -7.95
CA LYS A 100 1.57 11.82 -8.81
C LYS A 100 2.40 11.10 -9.87
N LEU A 101 3.11 10.04 -9.50
CA LEU A 101 3.86 9.20 -10.44
C LEU A 101 2.96 8.61 -11.52
N GLN A 102 1.79 8.10 -11.14
CA GLN A 102 0.83 7.56 -12.09
C GLN A 102 0.35 8.62 -13.10
N GLN A 103 0.11 9.86 -12.64
CA GLN A 103 -0.28 10.97 -13.53
C GLN A 103 0.84 11.34 -14.50
N LEU A 104 2.08 11.47 -14.01
CA LEU A 104 3.25 11.74 -14.85
C LEU A 104 3.48 10.64 -15.90
N GLY A 105 3.28 9.38 -15.54
CA GLY A 105 3.34 8.26 -16.50
C GLY A 105 2.26 8.36 -17.58
N LYS A 106 1.03 8.74 -17.21
CA LYS A 106 -0.06 8.95 -18.18
C LYS A 106 0.23 10.11 -19.13
N GLU A 107 0.82 11.20 -18.65
CA GLU A 107 1.20 12.35 -19.47
C GLU A 107 2.35 12.02 -20.44
N LYS A 108 3.40 11.32 -19.98
CA LYS A 108 4.51 10.87 -20.83
C LYS A 108 4.10 9.89 -21.93
N HIS A 109 3.05 9.10 -21.72
CA HIS A 109 2.52 8.15 -22.70
C HIS A 109 1.30 8.67 -23.48
N ALA A 110 0.89 9.92 -23.26
CA ALA A 110 -0.17 10.59 -24.02
C ALA A 110 0.35 11.42 -25.19
N ASP A 111 1.67 11.58 -25.35
CA ASP A 111 2.28 12.12 -26.57
C ASP A 111 2.43 11.00 -27.62
N PRO A 112 1.83 11.15 -28.82
CA PRO A 112 1.81 10.12 -29.87
C PRO A 112 3.14 9.90 -30.61
#